data_AF-A0A3G3LKU2-F1
#
_entry.id   AF-A0A3G3LKU2-F1
#
_cell.length_a   1.000
_cell.length_b   1.000
_cell.length_c   1.000
_cell.angle_alpha   90.00
_cell.angle_beta   90.00
_cell.angle_gamma   90.00
#
_symmetry.space_group_name_H-M   'P 1'
#
loop_
_entity.id
_entity.type
_entity.pdbx_description
1 polymer ?
#
loop_
_entity_poly.entity_id
_entity_poly.type
_entity_poly.pdbx_seq_one_letter_code
_entity_poly.pdbx_strand_id
1 'polypeptide(L)' 'MENISFFSTIFISCVLITITAYSIFIGFGPESKNLRDPFEEHED' A
#
# COMPACT_ATOMS: atom_id res chain seq x y z
N MET A 1 -24.44 19.68 6.52
CA MET A 1 -24.00 18.77 5.44
C MET A 1 -22.55 19.01 5.05
N GLU A 2 -22.11 20.26 4.95
CA GLU A 2 -20.73 20.64 4.57
C GLU A 2 -19.65 20.05 5.50
N ASN A 3 -19.82 20.14 6.82
CA ASN A 3 -18.86 19.59 7.78
C ASN A 3 -18.65 18.08 7.62
N ILE A 4 -19.74 17.31 7.41
CA ILE A 4 -19.68 15.85 7.21
C ILE A 4 -18.90 15.52 5.94
N SER A 5 -19.15 16.26 4.85
CA SER A 5 -18.42 16.10 3.60
C SER A 5 -16.93 16.38 3.79
N PHE A 6 -16.57 17.47 4.47
CA PHE A 6 -15.20 17.85 4.75
C PHE A 6 -14.44 16.78 5.55
N PHE A 7 -15.02 16.30 6.65
CA PHE A 7 -14.41 15.23 7.45
C PHE A 7 -14.29 13.92 6.68
N SER A 8 -15.31 13.57 5.89
CA SER A 8 -15.31 12.34 5.08
C SER A 8 -14.20 12.38 4.02
N THR A 9 -14.01 13.52 3.35
CA THR A 9 -12.92 13.66 2.37
C THR A 9 -11.56 13.47 3.01
N ILE A 10 -11.28 14.15 4.14
CA ILE A 10 -10.00 14.02 4.85
C ILE A 10 -9.78 12.57 5.29
N PHE A 11 -10.81 11.94 5.88
CA PHE A 11 -10.74 10.56 6.33
C PHE A 11 -10.40 9.60 5.18
N ILE A 12 -11.13 9.68 4.07
CA ILE A 12 -10.91 8.84 2.90
C ILE A 12 -9.51 9.09 2.32
N SER A 13 -9.06 10.34 2.23
CA SER A 13 -7.71 10.67 1.78
C SER A 13 -6.62 10.06 2.68
N CYS A 14 -6.77 10.14 4.00
CA CYS A 14 -5.84 9.52 4.94
C CYS A 14 -5.81 7.99 4.79
N VAL A 15 -6.97 7.35 4.64
CA VAL A 15 -7.07 5.91 4.40
C VAL A 15 -6.35 5.52 3.11
N LEU A 16 -6.58 6.24 2.02
CA LEU A 16 -5.93 5.99 0.74
C LEU A 16 -4.41 6.13 0.84
N ILE A 17 -3.92 7.23 1.42
CA ILE A 17 -2.48 7.45 1.60
C ILE A 17 -1.86 6.32 2.43
N THR A 18 -2.54 5.91 3.51
CA THR A 18 -2.02 4.86 4.40
C THR A 18 -1.95 3.52 3.68
N ILE A 19 -3.01 3.13 2.97
CA ILE A 19 -3.03 1.89 2.19
C ILE A 19 -1.94 1.91 1.13
N THR A 20 -1.82 3.01 0.37
CA THR A 20 -0.78 3.14 -0.66
C THR A 20 0.62 3.04 -0.08
N ALA A 21 0.91 3.76 1.00
CA ALA A 21 2.22 3.71 1.67
C ALA A 21 2.53 2.30 2.21
N TYR A 22 1.53 1.62 2.79
CA TYR A 22 1.66 0.26 3.29
C TYR A 22 1.91 -0.75 2.16
N SER A 23 1.21 -0.62 1.03
CA SER A 23 1.46 -1.46 -0.15
C SER A 23 2.88 -1.28 -0.70
N ILE A 24 3.40 -0.05 -0.72
CA ILE A 24 4.79 0.21 -1.13
C ILE A 24 5.76 -0.43 -0.14
N PHE A 25 5.53 -0.27 1.17
CA PHE A 25 6.38 -0.86 2.20
C PHE A 25 6.42 -2.39 2.11
N ILE A 26 5.28 -3.06 1.91
CA ILE A 26 5.27 -4.52 1.72
C ILE A 26 5.92 -4.91 0.40
N GLY A 27 5.54 -4.26 -0.70
CA GLY A 27 5.95 -4.69 -2.04
C GLY A 27 7.42 -4.42 -2.36
N PHE A 28 8.01 -3.38 -1.75
CA PHE A 28 9.38 -2.93 -2.07
C PHE A 28 10.28 -2.74 -0.84
N GLY A 29 9.75 -2.88 0.38
CA GLY A 29 10.53 -2.80 1.62
C GLY A 29 11.18 -4.13 2.00
N PRO A 30 11.69 -4.25 3.24
CA PRO A 30 12.39 -5.46 3.70
C PRO A 30 11.55 -6.74 3.58
N GLU A 31 10.24 -6.63 3.79
CA GLU A 31 9.29 -7.74 3.70
C GLU A 31 9.10 -8.28 2.28
N SER A 32 9.47 -7.51 1.24
CA SER A 32 9.35 -7.99 -0.14
C SER A 32 10.22 -9.20 -0.42
N LYS A 33 11.31 -9.38 0.34
CA LYS A 33 12.21 -10.53 0.25
C LYS A 33 11.56 -11.85 0.70
N ASN A 34 10.46 -11.76 1.46
CA ASN A 34 9.66 -12.92 1.86
C ASN A 34 8.60 -13.27 0.79
N LEU A 35 8.44 -12.43 -0.25
CA LEU A 35 7.57 -12.73 -1.39
C LEU A 35 8.30 -13.68 -2.34
N ARG A 36 7.61 -14.73 -2.78
CA ARG A 36 8.15 -15.69 -3.75
C ARG A 36 8.51 -14.97 -5.04
N ASP A 37 9.77 -15.09 -5.47
CA ASP A 37 10.21 -14.63 -6.77
C ASP A 37 9.75 -15.64 -7.85
N PRO A 38 8.90 -15.23 -8.80
CA PRO A 38 8.41 -16.12 -9.85
C PRO A 38 9.47 -16.46 -10.91
N PHE A 39 10.65 -15.84 -10.88
CA PHE A 39 11.73 -16.04 -11.84
C PHE A 39 12.91 -16.84 -11.27
N GLU A 40 12.91 -17.14 -9.97
CA GLU A 40 13.99 -17.87 -9.28
C GLU A 40 14.22 -19.28 -9.86
N GLU A 41 13.16 -19.94 -10.35
CA GLU A 41 13.23 -21.26 -11.00
C GLU A 41 13.77 -21.22 -12.45
N HIS A 42 14.07 -20.03 -12.98
CA HIS A 42 14.52 -19.82 -14.36
C HIS A 42 15.96 -19.30 -14.46
N GLU A 43 16.71 -19.29 -13.36
CA GLU A 43 18.10 -18.81 -13.32
C GLU A 43 19.16 -19.87 -13.75
N ASP A 44 18.73 -21.06 -14.19
CA ASP A 44 19.60 -22.18 -14.64
C ASP A 44 19.64 -22.39 -16.17
#